data_AF-A0A2H9RRG4-F1
#
_entry.id   AF-A0A2H9RRG4-F1
#
_cell.length_a   1.000
_cell.length_b   1.000
_cell.length_c   1.000
_cell.angle_alpha   90.00
_cell.angle_beta   90.00
_cell.angle_gamma   90.00
#
_symmetry.space_group_name_H-M   'P 1'
#
loop_
_entity.id
_entity.type
_entity.pdbx_description
1 polymer ?
#
loop_
_entity_poly.entity_id
_entity_poly.type
_entity_poly.pdbx_seq_one_letter_code
_entity_poly.pdbx_strand_id
1 'polypeptide(L)'
;MSEPNEPTYTMMETNGQKHIIPLDKIRGGGPPKDGIPSIDNPVFTDISGSNFMSDSDIVIGLEINGDAKAYPLFILVWHEIVNDKVGETPVSVTYCPLCYTSQVFERILDGREVEFGTSGKLYNSNLLMYDRLTESYWSQSLGMAVTGPLSGSQLKTIPFDLITWGDWKRLHSDTLVLTTDTGHIRSYATDPYGNYYSEPRIMFPVENSDDRMHPKEIIIGFNEDDIYKAYKQDDIESDKAINDFVGLTPIVLISEHDQNSRIFQRTVDGKLLRFLYDDGMLVDSETKSMWTYDGMAISGPMAGSILQRMPIHPGFWFEWVAFHPDTIVYGES
;
A
#
# COMPACT_ATOMS: atom_id res chain seq x y z
N MET A 1 -23.35 5.18 -8.48
CA MET A 1 -22.47 5.48 -7.34
C MET A 1 -23.08 4.76 -6.16
N SER A 2 -22.72 3.50 -5.97
CA SER A 2 -22.90 2.83 -4.69
C SER A 2 -21.81 3.38 -3.76
N GLU A 3 -22.20 3.89 -2.61
CA GLU A 3 -21.24 4.07 -1.51
C GLU A 3 -20.68 2.69 -1.17
N PRO A 4 -19.36 2.54 -0.98
CA PRO A 4 -18.79 1.27 -0.55
C PRO A 4 -19.39 0.91 0.82
N ASN A 5 -19.86 -0.33 0.97
CA ASN A 5 -20.16 -0.88 2.29
C ASN A 5 -18.83 -0.95 3.05
N GLU A 6 -18.70 -0.12 4.09
CA GLU A 6 -17.54 -0.12 4.97
C GLU A 6 -17.62 -1.31 5.94
N PRO A 7 -16.47 -1.91 6.33
CA PRO A 7 -16.44 -2.89 7.39
C PRO A 7 -17.13 -2.32 8.61
N THR A 8 -18.09 -3.06 9.18
CA THR A 8 -18.91 -2.59 10.30
C THR A 8 -18.10 -2.53 11.60
N TYR A 9 -17.14 -1.62 11.66
CA TYR A 9 -16.60 -1.16 12.92
C TYR A 9 -17.70 -0.36 13.62
N THR A 10 -18.07 -0.78 14.82
CA THR A 10 -19.10 -0.09 15.60
C THR A 10 -18.49 1.11 16.31
N MET A 11 -19.07 2.29 16.09
CA MET A 11 -18.70 3.50 16.84
C MET A 11 -18.95 3.31 18.34
N MET A 12 -17.92 3.53 19.14
CA MET A 12 -17.95 3.51 20.59
C MET A 12 -17.56 4.87 21.17
N GLU A 13 -17.93 5.11 22.42
CA GLU A 13 -17.53 6.31 23.17
C GLU A 13 -17.10 5.93 24.58
N THR A 14 -15.89 6.34 24.96
CA THR A 14 -15.35 6.17 26.31
C THR A 14 -14.89 7.51 26.83
N ASN A 15 -15.46 7.98 27.95
CA ASN A 15 -15.12 9.29 28.55
C ASN A 15 -15.22 10.48 27.56
N GLY A 16 -16.17 10.47 26.63
CA GLY A 16 -16.34 11.52 25.62
C GLY A 16 -15.43 11.40 24.39
N GLN A 17 -14.55 10.39 24.34
CA GLN A 17 -13.71 10.10 23.18
C GLN A 17 -14.39 9.06 22.29
N LYS A 18 -14.64 9.42 21.03
CA LYS A 18 -15.10 8.48 20.00
C LYS A 18 -13.96 7.57 19.56
N HIS A 19 -14.27 6.29 19.33
CA HIS A 19 -13.33 5.31 18.79
C HIS A 19 -14.05 4.13 18.15
N ILE A 20 -13.39 3.45 17.21
CA ILE A 20 -13.91 2.28 16.51
C ILE A 20 -13.09 1.00 16.76
N ILE A 21 -11.99 1.14 17.52
CA ILE A 21 -11.19 0.03 18.05
C ILE A 21 -11.12 0.11 19.59
N PRO A 22 -10.84 -0.99 20.32
CA PRO A 22 -10.71 -0.92 21.77
C PRO A 22 -9.48 -0.09 22.20
N LEU A 23 -9.69 0.98 22.99
CA LEU A 23 -8.62 1.90 23.39
C LEU A 23 -7.51 1.21 24.21
N ASP A 24 -7.85 0.19 24.98
CA ASP A 24 -6.92 -0.61 25.78
C ASP A 24 -6.06 -1.56 24.94
N LYS A 25 -6.34 -1.71 23.64
CA LYS A 25 -5.53 -2.46 22.67
C LYS A 25 -4.52 -1.61 21.92
N ILE A 26 -4.62 -0.28 22.03
CA ILE A 26 -3.59 0.63 21.52
C ILE A 26 -2.32 0.47 22.38
N ARG A 27 -1.18 0.25 21.72
CA ARG A 27 0.13 0.06 22.36
C ARG A 27 1.07 1.20 21.99
N GLY A 28 2.02 1.52 22.87
CA GLY A 28 3.13 2.40 22.52
C GLY A 28 4.22 1.61 21.79
N GLY A 29 4.70 2.13 20.67
CA GLY A 29 5.79 1.54 19.89
C GLY A 29 7.19 1.75 20.50
N GLY A 30 7.29 2.58 21.55
CA GLY A 30 8.54 2.98 22.19
C GLY A 30 8.83 4.47 21.99
N PRO A 31 8.93 4.97 20.74
CA PRO A 31 9.01 6.40 20.46
C PRO A 31 7.75 7.15 20.92
N PRO A 32 7.89 8.41 21.38
CA PRO A 32 6.74 9.29 21.61
C PRO A 32 6.10 9.73 20.29
N LYS A 33 5.00 10.49 20.36
CA LYS A 33 4.45 11.23 19.21
C LYS A 33 5.55 12.05 18.53
N ASP A 34 5.64 11.94 17.21
CA ASP A 34 6.70 12.51 16.36
C ASP A 34 8.13 12.06 16.71
N GLY A 35 8.30 11.00 17.51
CA GLY A 35 9.60 10.41 17.82
C GLY A 35 10.28 9.76 16.62
N ILE A 36 9.48 9.37 15.62
CA ILE A 36 9.89 9.01 14.27
C ILE A 36 9.38 10.14 13.36
N PRO A 37 10.20 11.15 13.03
CA PRO A 37 9.70 12.36 12.39
C PRO A 37 9.25 12.07 10.95
N SER A 38 8.04 12.51 10.58
CA SER A 38 7.59 12.50 9.19
C SER A 38 8.44 13.46 8.33
N ILE A 39 8.51 13.21 7.03
CA ILE A 39 9.11 14.15 6.07
C ILE A 39 7.98 15.01 5.50
N ASP A 40 7.94 16.27 5.89
CA ASP A 40 6.88 17.20 5.48
C ASP A 40 7.31 18.16 4.35
N ASN A 41 8.61 18.23 4.07
CA ASN A 41 9.19 19.03 2.99
C ASN A 41 10.20 18.16 2.20
N PRO A 42 9.72 17.15 1.45
CA PRO A 42 10.60 16.20 0.78
C PRO A 42 11.46 16.88 -0.29
N VAL A 43 12.75 16.54 -0.30
CA VAL A 43 13.72 16.99 -1.31
C VAL A 43 13.99 15.84 -2.28
N PHE A 44 13.81 16.12 -3.56
CA PHE A 44 13.93 15.13 -4.64
C PHE A 44 15.13 15.41 -5.55
N THR A 45 15.59 14.36 -6.21
CA THR A 45 16.56 14.45 -7.30
C THR A 45 16.14 13.55 -8.47
N ASP A 46 16.68 13.81 -9.66
CA ASP A 46 16.49 12.94 -10.82
C ASP A 46 17.39 11.69 -10.73
N ILE A 47 17.25 10.78 -11.71
CA ILE A 47 18.03 9.54 -11.77
C ILE A 47 19.56 9.80 -11.77
N SER A 48 20.04 10.92 -12.33
CA SER A 48 21.47 11.23 -12.36
C SER A 48 22.04 11.61 -10.99
N GLY A 49 21.20 12.15 -10.11
CA GLY A 49 21.53 12.47 -8.73
C GLY A 49 21.37 11.30 -7.75
N SER A 50 20.84 10.16 -8.17
CA SER A 50 20.51 9.03 -7.30
C SER A 50 21.68 8.08 -7.00
N ASN A 51 22.93 8.57 -6.94
CA ASN A 51 24.13 7.73 -6.73
C ASN A 51 24.18 7.00 -5.37
N PHE A 52 23.28 7.37 -4.46
CA PHE A 52 23.10 6.73 -3.15
C PHE A 52 22.19 5.50 -3.19
N MET A 53 21.53 5.25 -4.33
CA MET A 53 20.62 4.12 -4.56
C MET A 53 21.35 2.96 -5.27
N SER A 54 20.99 1.73 -4.93
CA SER A 54 21.22 0.53 -5.73
C SER A 54 19.98 0.20 -6.56
N ASP A 55 20.16 -0.45 -7.71
CA ASP A 55 19.03 -0.95 -8.53
C ASP A 55 18.16 -1.97 -7.78
N SER A 56 18.73 -2.65 -6.78
CA SER A 56 18.02 -3.61 -5.92
C SER A 56 17.24 -2.97 -4.78
N ASP A 57 17.38 -1.67 -4.54
CA ASP A 57 16.67 -1.01 -3.45
C ASP A 57 15.17 -0.96 -3.76
N ILE A 58 14.34 -1.28 -2.77
CA ILE A 58 12.88 -1.23 -2.92
C ILE A 58 12.39 0.20 -2.69
N VAL A 59 11.52 0.65 -3.58
CA VAL A 59 10.84 1.94 -3.51
C VAL A 59 9.33 1.73 -3.50
N ILE A 60 8.64 2.65 -2.83
CA ILE A 60 7.24 2.94 -3.18
C ILE A 60 7.30 3.87 -4.40
N GLY A 61 6.85 3.38 -5.55
CA GLY A 61 6.72 4.15 -6.79
C GLY A 61 5.30 4.67 -6.95
N LEU A 62 5.17 5.95 -7.29
CA LEU A 62 3.88 6.61 -7.46
C LEU A 62 3.90 7.48 -8.73
N GLU A 63 2.94 7.26 -9.62
CA GLU A 63 2.70 8.14 -10.77
C GLU A 63 1.27 8.70 -10.69
N ILE A 64 1.13 10.02 -10.71
CA ILE A 64 -0.16 10.70 -10.75
C ILE A 64 -0.08 11.83 -11.77
N ASN A 65 -1.03 11.89 -12.71
CA ASN A 65 -1.10 12.93 -13.75
C ASN A 65 0.22 13.11 -14.53
N GLY A 66 0.97 12.03 -14.75
CA GLY A 66 2.27 12.03 -15.45
C GLY A 66 3.46 12.50 -14.61
N ASP A 67 3.27 12.84 -13.33
CA ASP A 67 4.37 13.11 -12.39
C ASP A 67 4.70 11.81 -11.63
N ALA A 68 5.90 11.29 -11.84
CA ALA A 68 6.39 10.05 -11.26
C ALA A 68 7.44 10.32 -10.16
N LYS A 69 7.22 9.76 -8.97
CA LYS A 69 8.16 9.85 -7.85
C LYS A 69 8.36 8.50 -7.16
N ALA A 70 9.57 8.31 -6.64
CA ALA A 70 9.96 7.13 -5.87
C ALA A 70 10.38 7.50 -4.43
N TYR A 71 9.95 6.68 -3.48
CA TYR A 71 10.23 6.83 -2.05
C TYR A 71 10.95 5.57 -1.53
N PRO A 72 12.27 5.61 -1.31
CA PRO A 72 13.04 4.44 -0.90
C PRO A 72 12.65 3.92 0.48
N LEU A 73 12.43 2.60 0.61
CA LEU A 73 12.06 2.00 1.88
C LEU A 73 13.13 2.21 2.97
N PHE A 74 14.41 2.23 2.61
CA PHE A 74 15.49 2.47 3.57
C PHE A 74 15.48 3.91 4.13
N ILE A 75 14.79 4.85 3.49
CA ILE A 75 14.49 6.17 4.08
C ILE A 75 13.22 6.04 4.92
N LEU A 76 12.17 5.47 4.35
CA LEU A 76 10.86 5.35 5.01
C LEU A 76 10.90 4.55 6.32
N VAL A 77 11.80 3.58 6.48
CA VAL A 77 11.99 2.85 7.75
C VAL A 77 12.36 3.77 8.93
N TRP A 78 12.90 4.96 8.65
CA TRP A 78 13.30 5.96 9.67
C TRP A 78 12.31 7.12 9.84
N HIS A 79 11.30 7.21 8.97
CA HIS A 79 10.39 8.35 8.89
C HIS A 79 8.91 7.95 8.89
N GLU A 80 8.60 6.74 8.42
CA GLU A 80 7.30 6.08 8.28
C GLU A 80 6.27 6.81 7.41
N ILE A 81 6.36 8.15 7.28
CA ILE A 81 5.40 8.99 6.58
C ILE A 81 6.17 10.09 5.81
N VAL A 82 5.80 10.27 4.54
CA VAL A 82 6.18 11.44 3.72
C VAL A 82 4.90 12.15 3.30
N ASN A 83 4.73 13.42 3.70
CA ASN A 83 3.67 14.28 3.19
C ASN A 83 4.22 15.00 1.94
N ASP A 84 3.63 14.71 0.78
CA ASP A 84 4.08 15.24 -0.51
C ASP A 84 2.89 15.74 -1.35
N LYS A 85 3.21 16.22 -2.55
CA LYS A 85 2.28 16.48 -3.65
C LYS A 85 2.85 15.89 -4.94
N VAL A 86 2.13 14.96 -5.55
CA VAL A 86 2.49 14.29 -6.81
C VAL A 86 1.40 14.57 -7.84
N GLY A 87 1.77 15.16 -8.98
CA GLY A 87 0.81 15.54 -10.01
C GLY A 87 -0.31 16.44 -9.48
N GLU A 88 0.05 17.41 -8.62
CA GLU A 88 -0.85 18.28 -7.84
C GLU A 88 -1.73 17.59 -6.79
N THR A 89 -1.71 16.26 -6.70
CA THR A 89 -2.47 15.52 -5.69
C THR A 89 -1.70 15.49 -4.38
N PRO A 90 -2.27 16.00 -3.28
CA PRO A 90 -1.65 15.92 -1.97
C PRO A 90 -1.70 14.49 -1.46
N VAL A 91 -0.54 13.89 -1.20
CA VAL A 91 -0.43 12.48 -0.81
C VAL A 91 0.31 12.31 0.51
N SER A 92 -0.07 11.27 1.26
CA SER A 92 0.70 10.74 2.38
C SER A 92 1.21 9.35 1.99
N VAL A 93 2.52 9.23 1.80
CA VAL A 93 3.19 7.95 1.47
C VAL A 93 3.69 7.34 2.77
N THR A 94 3.24 6.13 3.07
CA THR A 94 3.43 5.53 4.40
C THR A 94 4.03 4.14 4.32
N TYR A 95 4.88 3.81 5.28
CA TYR A 95 5.48 2.49 5.44
C TYR A 95 5.60 2.11 6.91
N CYS A 96 5.06 0.94 7.27
CA CYS A 96 5.20 0.34 8.59
C CYS A 96 6.20 -0.83 8.51
N PRO A 97 7.45 -0.66 8.94
CA PRO A 97 8.45 -1.71 8.85
C PRO A 97 8.14 -2.94 9.72
N LEU A 98 7.37 -2.77 10.79
CA LEU A 98 6.94 -3.91 11.63
C LEU A 98 6.07 -4.91 10.88
N CYS A 99 5.34 -4.43 9.86
CA CYS A 99 4.33 -5.18 9.14
C CYS A 99 4.66 -5.32 7.65
N TYR A 100 5.75 -4.71 7.17
CA TYR A 100 6.07 -4.56 5.74
C TYR A 100 4.96 -3.86 4.94
N THR A 101 4.05 -3.16 5.62
CA THR A 101 2.86 -2.58 5.03
C THR A 101 3.17 -1.22 4.44
N SER A 102 2.94 -1.07 3.14
CA SER A 102 2.99 0.21 2.45
C SER A 102 1.57 0.65 2.09
N GLN A 103 1.24 1.92 2.30
CA GLN A 103 -0.03 2.51 1.88
C GLN A 103 0.18 3.95 1.44
N VAL A 104 -0.56 4.37 0.42
CA VAL A 104 -0.58 5.76 -0.05
C VAL A 104 -2.00 6.29 0.03
N PHE A 105 -2.16 7.46 0.65
CA PHE A 105 -3.45 8.11 0.83
C PHE A 105 -3.49 9.49 0.20
N GLU A 106 -4.64 9.89 -0.34
CA GLU A 106 -4.93 11.30 -0.59
C GLU A 106 -5.15 12.01 0.76
N ARG A 107 -4.32 13.01 1.09
CA ARG A 107 -4.37 13.70 2.40
C ARG A 107 -5.33 14.88 2.41
N ILE A 108 -6.56 14.66 1.92
CA ILE A 108 -7.66 15.61 1.97
C ILE A 108 -8.67 15.19 3.03
N LEU A 109 -8.87 16.03 4.05
CA LEU A 109 -9.91 15.86 5.08
C LEU A 109 -10.87 17.06 5.02
N ASP A 110 -12.16 16.81 4.87
CA ASP A 110 -13.20 17.84 4.73
C ASP A 110 -12.85 18.94 3.70
N GLY A 111 -12.28 18.52 2.56
CA GLY A 111 -11.88 19.41 1.47
C GLY A 111 -10.61 20.23 1.74
N ARG A 112 -9.84 19.90 2.78
CA ARG A 112 -8.58 20.58 3.14
C ARG A 112 -7.40 19.63 3.04
N GLU A 113 -6.31 20.12 2.47
CA GLU A 113 -4.99 19.48 2.61
C GLU A 113 -4.61 19.42 4.09
N VAL A 114 -4.28 18.22 4.56
CA VAL A 114 -3.74 17.99 5.90
C VAL A 114 -2.36 17.35 5.81
N GLU A 115 -1.64 17.34 6.93
CA GLU A 115 -0.42 16.58 7.12
C GLU A 115 -0.65 15.50 8.16
N PHE A 116 -0.05 14.33 7.94
CA PHE A 116 -0.04 13.24 8.90
C PHE A 116 1.32 13.15 9.59
N GLY A 117 1.32 12.80 10.88
CA GLY A 117 2.52 12.49 11.64
C GLY A 117 2.44 11.12 12.30
N THR A 118 3.55 10.68 12.88
CA THR A 118 3.62 9.41 13.61
C THR A 118 3.13 9.60 15.04
N SER A 119 2.17 8.80 15.50
CA SER A 119 1.62 8.95 16.86
C SER A 119 2.50 8.31 17.93
N GLY A 120 3.48 7.47 17.54
CA GLY A 120 4.20 6.57 18.44
C GLY A 120 3.33 5.43 18.98
N LYS A 121 2.12 5.23 18.42
CA LYS A 121 1.18 4.20 18.80
C LYS A 121 1.00 3.16 17.72
N LEU A 122 0.61 1.96 18.14
CA LEU A 122 0.35 0.81 17.31
C LEU A 122 -1.00 0.19 17.67
N TYR A 123 -1.64 -0.42 16.68
CA TYR A 123 -2.78 -1.32 16.84
C TYR A 123 -2.59 -2.49 15.88
N ASN A 124 -2.75 -3.74 16.36
CA ASN A 124 -2.39 -4.95 15.60
C ASN A 124 -0.95 -4.91 15.05
N SER A 125 0.00 -4.41 15.84
CA SER A 125 1.39 -4.11 15.44
C SER A 125 1.58 -3.07 14.33
N ASN A 126 0.50 -2.64 13.68
CA ASN A 126 0.53 -1.66 12.60
C ASN A 126 0.51 -0.22 13.13
N LEU A 127 1.11 0.68 12.36
CA LEU A 127 1.23 2.11 12.67
C LEU A 127 -0.15 2.76 12.85
N LEU A 128 -0.31 3.49 13.96
CA LEU A 128 -1.33 4.54 14.04
C LEU A 128 -0.70 5.88 13.68
N MET A 129 -1.15 6.47 12.59
CA MET A 129 -0.83 7.86 12.24
C MET A 129 -1.70 8.81 13.07
N TYR A 130 -1.39 10.10 13.05
CA TYR A 130 -2.33 11.13 13.48
C TYR A 130 -2.40 12.26 12.46
N ASP A 131 -3.58 12.86 12.28
CA ASP A 131 -3.70 14.07 11.47
C ASP A 131 -3.42 15.33 12.31
N ARG A 132 -2.70 16.29 11.75
CA ARG A 132 -2.35 17.54 12.46
C ARG A 132 -3.52 18.53 12.57
N LEU A 133 -4.66 18.25 11.93
CA LEU A 133 -5.83 19.14 11.93
C LEU A 133 -6.72 18.93 13.16
N THR A 134 -7.00 17.67 13.49
CA THR A 134 -7.96 17.25 14.53
C THR A 134 -7.34 16.38 15.61
N GLU A 135 -6.09 15.94 15.41
CA GLU A 135 -5.40 14.98 16.26
C GLU A 135 -6.10 13.61 16.38
N SER A 136 -6.94 13.25 15.40
CA SER A 136 -7.50 11.90 15.32
C SER A 136 -6.38 10.92 14.98
N TYR A 137 -6.48 9.68 15.47
CA TYR A 137 -5.56 8.62 15.07
C TYR A 137 -6.14 7.82 13.93
N TRP A 138 -5.29 7.44 13.00
CA TRP A 138 -5.66 6.73 11.77
C TRP A 138 -4.90 5.43 11.69
N SER A 139 -5.60 4.31 11.48
CA SER A 139 -4.95 3.03 11.17
C SER A 139 -4.34 3.12 9.79
N GLN A 140 -3.03 2.91 9.69
CA GLN A 140 -2.33 2.91 8.41
C GLN A 140 -2.83 1.77 7.52
N SER A 141 -3.04 0.58 8.06
CA SER A 141 -3.55 -0.57 7.29
C SER A 141 -4.96 -0.33 6.71
N LEU A 142 -5.89 0.11 7.56
CA LEU A 142 -7.29 0.29 7.17
C LEU A 142 -7.54 1.59 6.40
N GLY A 143 -6.69 2.61 6.57
CA GLY A 143 -6.97 3.96 6.11
C GLY A 143 -8.12 4.64 6.88
N MET A 144 -8.52 4.12 8.04
CA MET A 144 -9.63 4.64 8.84
C MET A 144 -9.17 5.44 10.04
N ALA A 145 -9.88 6.51 10.39
CA ALA A 145 -9.76 7.16 11.68
C ALA A 145 -10.32 6.25 12.77
N VAL A 146 -9.47 5.81 13.68
CA VAL A 146 -9.80 4.81 14.71
C VAL A 146 -10.15 5.41 16.07
N THR A 147 -9.69 6.63 16.35
CA THR A 147 -10.05 7.38 17.55
C THR A 147 -9.93 8.89 17.32
N GLY A 148 -10.70 9.68 18.05
CA GLY A 148 -10.72 11.14 17.94
C GLY A 148 -11.92 11.68 17.14
N PRO A 149 -11.95 13.00 16.86
CA PRO A 149 -13.10 13.67 16.24
C PRO A 149 -13.56 13.07 14.92
N LEU A 150 -12.63 12.54 14.11
CA LEU A 150 -12.91 11.98 12.80
C LEU A 150 -13.14 10.46 12.82
N SER A 151 -13.28 9.83 13.99
CA SER A 151 -13.49 8.37 14.09
C SER A 151 -14.55 7.87 13.11
N GLY A 152 -14.24 6.78 12.40
CA GLY A 152 -15.11 6.21 11.37
C GLY A 152 -14.92 6.81 9.97
N SER A 153 -14.18 7.92 9.81
CA SER A 153 -13.85 8.44 8.49
C SER A 153 -12.81 7.56 7.79
N GLN A 154 -12.96 7.41 6.47
CA GLN A 154 -12.05 6.66 5.60
C GLN A 154 -11.20 7.60 4.72
N LEU A 155 -9.91 7.31 4.60
CA LEU A 155 -9.02 7.93 3.63
C LEU A 155 -9.17 7.27 2.27
N LYS A 156 -9.10 8.09 1.21
CA LYS A 156 -9.00 7.60 -0.16
C LYS A 156 -7.60 7.03 -0.39
N THR A 157 -7.52 5.73 -0.65
CA THR A 157 -6.29 5.05 -1.04
C THR A 157 -5.92 5.35 -2.49
N ILE A 158 -4.62 5.42 -2.76
CA ILE A 158 -4.07 5.66 -4.10
C ILE A 158 -3.25 4.42 -4.50
N PRO A 159 -3.48 3.83 -5.69
CA PRO A 159 -2.63 2.75 -6.19
C PRO A 159 -1.17 3.20 -6.32
N PHE A 160 -0.25 2.32 -5.93
CA PHE A 160 1.20 2.54 -5.98
C PHE A 160 1.90 1.23 -6.32
N ASP A 161 3.18 1.30 -6.65
CA ASP A 161 4.06 0.14 -6.84
C ASP A 161 4.99 -0.03 -5.63
N LEU A 162 5.06 -1.24 -5.08
CA LEU A 162 6.23 -1.67 -4.32
C LEU A 162 7.14 -2.41 -5.31
N ILE A 163 8.32 -1.88 -5.60
CA ILE A 163 9.13 -2.34 -6.74
C ILE A 163 10.60 -2.00 -6.53
N THR A 164 11.50 -2.70 -7.23
CA THR A 164 12.93 -2.32 -7.24
C THR A 164 13.12 -0.98 -7.94
N TRP A 165 14.11 -0.20 -7.50
CA TRP A 165 14.50 1.05 -8.13
C TRP A 165 14.93 0.84 -9.59
N GLY A 166 15.62 -0.27 -9.86
CA GLY A 166 16.06 -0.65 -11.20
C GLY A 166 14.91 -0.86 -12.17
N ASP A 167 13.86 -1.55 -11.74
CA ASP A 167 12.64 -1.74 -12.53
C ASP A 167 11.82 -0.45 -12.64
N TRP A 168 11.63 0.28 -11.54
CA TRP A 168 10.86 1.52 -11.52
C TRP A 168 11.38 2.55 -12.52
N LYS A 169 12.70 2.80 -12.55
CA LYS A 169 13.28 3.79 -13.47
C LYS A 169 13.28 3.33 -14.93
N ARG A 170 13.09 2.02 -15.20
CA ARG A 170 12.84 1.52 -16.57
C ARG A 170 11.41 1.83 -17.02
N LEU A 171 10.45 1.75 -16.10
CA LEU A 171 9.05 2.10 -16.36
C LEU A 171 8.87 3.63 -16.46
N HIS A 172 9.52 4.40 -15.58
CA HIS A 172 9.37 5.84 -15.45
C HIS A 172 10.75 6.54 -15.55
N SER A 173 11.22 6.76 -16.79
CA SER A 173 12.57 7.27 -17.05
C SER A 173 12.81 8.73 -16.66
N ASP A 174 11.75 9.48 -16.38
CA ASP A 174 11.75 10.87 -15.92
C ASP A 174 11.39 11.01 -14.43
N THR A 175 11.27 9.89 -13.71
CA THR A 175 10.93 9.87 -12.29
C THR A 175 11.93 10.67 -11.44
N LEU A 176 11.39 11.27 -10.39
CA LEU A 176 12.18 11.79 -9.28
C LEU A 176 12.30 10.74 -8.16
N VAL A 177 13.34 10.85 -7.33
CA VAL A 177 13.54 10.00 -6.15
C VAL A 177 13.84 10.84 -4.91
N LEU A 178 13.22 10.48 -3.79
CA LEU A 178 13.42 11.13 -2.50
C LEU A 178 14.89 10.99 -2.08
N THR A 179 15.52 12.12 -1.72
CA THR A 179 16.92 12.16 -1.29
C THR A 179 17.07 11.87 0.19
N THR A 180 18.31 11.61 0.60
CA THR A 180 18.69 11.50 2.03
C THR A 180 18.77 12.86 2.74
N ASP A 181 18.57 13.98 2.03
CA ASP A 181 18.44 15.31 2.63
C ASP A 181 17.00 15.53 3.13
N THR A 182 16.71 14.88 4.26
CA THR A 182 15.37 14.89 4.87
C THR A 182 15.21 15.98 5.93
N GLY A 183 16.26 16.76 6.19
CA GLY A 183 16.34 17.65 7.35
C GLY A 183 16.64 16.94 8.68
N HIS A 184 16.91 15.63 8.67
CA HIS A 184 17.21 14.84 9.88
C HIS A 184 18.54 14.09 9.80
N ILE A 185 19.24 13.99 10.92
CA ILE A 185 20.46 13.17 11.04
C ILE A 185 20.05 11.72 11.28
N ARG A 186 20.23 10.87 10.26
CA ARG A 186 19.95 9.44 10.28
C ARG A 186 21.03 8.66 9.53
N SER A 187 21.20 7.39 9.89
CA SER A 187 22.07 6.46 9.14
C SER A 187 21.21 5.61 8.21
N TYR A 188 20.89 6.13 7.03
CA TYR A 188 20.06 5.45 6.04
C TYR A 188 20.67 4.18 5.45
N ALA A 189 21.98 3.97 5.64
CA ALA A 189 22.67 2.76 5.22
C ALA A 189 22.48 1.57 6.18
N THR A 190 21.78 1.76 7.30
CA THR A 190 21.52 0.70 8.29
C THR A 190 20.01 0.53 8.48
N ASP A 191 19.52 -0.70 8.32
CA ASP A 191 18.14 -1.05 8.66
C ASP A 191 18.05 -1.36 10.17
N PRO A 192 17.20 -0.65 10.94
CA PRO A 192 17.07 -0.87 12.39
C PRO A 192 16.33 -2.16 12.76
N TYR A 193 15.65 -2.82 11.82
CA TYR A 193 14.87 -4.05 12.05
C TYR A 193 15.62 -5.31 11.59
N GLY A 194 16.53 -5.23 10.61
CA GLY A 194 17.49 -6.30 10.29
C GLY A 194 16.87 -7.69 10.10
N ASN A 195 17.29 -8.67 10.93
CA ASN A 195 16.78 -10.05 10.88
C ASN A 195 15.31 -10.20 11.30
N TYR A 196 14.68 -9.14 11.81
CA TYR A 196 13.26 -9.18 12.12
C TYR A 196 12.46 -9.65 10.91
N TYR A 197 12.68 -9.13 9.70
CA TYR A 197 11.84 -9.46 8.54
C TYR A 197 11.78 -10.96 8.18
N SER A 198 12.79 -11.75 8.57
CA SER A 198 12.85 -13.20 8.29
C SER A 198 12.52 -14.09 9.48
N GLU A 199 12.49 -13.57 10.71
CA GLU A 199 12.15 -14.35 11.89
C GLU A 199 10.62 -14.41 12.11
N PRO A 200 10.06 -15.53 12.61
CA PRO A 200 8.61 -15.63 12.85
C PRO A 200 8.11 -14.74 14.01
N ARG A 201 9.01 -14.16 14.81
CA ARG A 201 8.65 -13.34 15.96
C ARG A 201 7.91 -12.07 15.55
N ILE A 202 6.75 -11.82 16.16
CA ILE A 202 6.02 -10.55 16.08
C ILE A 202 6.38 -9.71 17.32
N MET A 203 6.81 -8.45 17.14
CA MET A 203 7.29 -7.61 18.26
C MET A 203 6.15 -7.09 19.15
N PHE A 204 4.99 -6.83 18.58
CA PHE A 204 3.84 -6.28 19.27
C PHE A 204 2.63 -7.22 19.17
N PRO A 205 1.64 -7.11 20.07
CA PRO A 205 0.47 -7.98 20.03
C PRO A 205 -0.37 -7.76 18.76
N VAL A 206 -0.96 -8.86 18.29
CA VAL A 206 -2.05 -8.88 17.30
C VAL A 206 -3.26 -9.57 17.91
N GLU A 207 -4.46 -9.17 17.50
CA GLU A 207 -5.70 -9.72 18.05
C GLU A 207 -6.10 -11.04 17.41
N ASN A 208 -5.78 -11.23 16.13
CA ASN A 208 -6.06 -12.45 15.39
C ASN A 208 -4.75 -13.03 14.83
N SER A 209 -4.72 -14.35 14.64
CA SER A 209 -3.58 -15.08 14.09
C SER A 209 -4.10 -16.26 13.27
N ASP A 210 -3.34 -16.64 12.26
CA ASP A 210 -3.69 -17.73 11.35
C ASP A 210 -2.42 -18.46 10.90
N ASP A 211 -2.44 -19.79 10.97
CA ASP A 211 -1.30 -20.67 10.76
C ASP A 211 -1.21 -21.27 9.34
N ARG A 212 -2.07 -20.83 8.41
CA ARG A 212 -2.03 -21.26 7.00
C ARG A 212 -0.73 -20.93 6.28
N MET A 213 -0.01 -19.89 6.70
CA MET A 213 1.30 -19.52 6.15
C MET A 213 2.21 -18.89 7.21
N HIS A 214 3.48 -18.71 6.86
CA HIS A 214 4.45 -18.06 7.75
C HIS A 214 3.95 -16.64 8.11
N PRO A 215 4.08 -16.18 9.37
CA PRO A 215 3.58 -14.86 9.77
C PRO A 215 4.14 -13.71 8.92
N LYS A 216 5.36 -13.85 8.41
CA LYS A 216 6.03 -12.86 7.53
C LYS A 216 6.04 -13.23 6.06
N GLU A 217 5.13 -14.12 5.65
CA GLU A 217 4.82 -14.30 4.24
C GLU A 217 4.36 -12.96 3.66
N ILE A 218 4.94 -12.53 2.55
CA ILE A 218 4.52 -11.31 1.87
C ILE A 218 3.29 -11.64 1.04
N ILE A 219 2.18 -11.00 1.38
CA ILE A 219 0.92 -11.13 0.66
C ILE A 219 0.54 -9.82 0.01
N ILE A 220 -0.28 -9.92 -1.03
CA ILE A 220 -1.04 -8.83 -1.62
C ILE A 220 -2.49 -9.01 -1.18
N GLY A 221 -2.93 -8.16 -0.27
CA GLY A 221 -4.32 -8.09 0.16
C GLY A 221 -5.16 -7.25 -0.80
N PHE A 222 -6.39 -7.68 -1.04
CA PHE A 222 -7.39 -6.91 -1.76
C PHE A 222 -8.76 -7.11 -1.10
N ASN A 223 -9.59 -6.07 -1.12
CA ASN A 223 -10.95 -6.14 -0.61
C ASN A 223 -11.93 -5.36 -1.46
N GLU A 224 -13.15 -5.87 -1.55
CA GLU A 224 -14.29 -5.21 -2.18
C GLU A 224 -15.57 -5.72 -1.50
N ASP A 225 -16.53 -4.84 -1.21
CA ASP A 225 -17.82 -5.19 -0.61
C ASP A 225 -17.71 -6.10 0.64
N ASP A 226 -16.84 -5.72 1.60
CA ASP A 226 -16.52 -6.48 2.82
C ASP A 226 -15.97 -7.90 2.61
N ILE A 227 -15.56 -8.23 1.38
CA ILE A 227 -14.91 -9.50 1.07
C ILE A 227 -13.41 -9.26 0.96
N TYR A 228 -12.67 -9.90 1.85
CA TYR A 228 -11.21 -9.79 1.95
C TYR A 228 -10.55 -11.03 1.37
N LYS A 229 -9.55 -10.84 0.52
CA LYS A 229 -8.78 -11.92 -0.08
C LYS A 229 -7.30 -11.61 -0.11
N ALA A 230 -6.49 -12.59 0.26
CA ALA A 230 -5.04 -12.52 0.22
C ALA A 230 -4.47 -13.43 -0.86
N TYR A 231 -3.43 -12.95 -1.52
CA TYR A 231 -2.65 -13.65 -2.54
C TYR A 231 -1.19 -13.63 -2.10
N LYS A 232 -0.47 -14.75 -2.15
CA LYS A 232 0.98 -14.70 -1.91
C LYS A 232 1.65 -13.97 -3.08
N GLN A 233 2.63 -13.12 -2.77
CA GLN A 233 3.39 -12.43 -3.80
C GLN A 233 4.04 -13.45 -4.77
N ASP A 234 4.59 -14.55 -4.24
CA ASP A 234 5.21 -15.63 -5.03
C ASP A 234 4.24 -16.31 -6.00
N ASP A 235 2.96 -16.48 -5.63
CA ASP A 235 1.96 -17.09 -6.50
C ASP A 235 1.67 -16.18 -7.70
N ILE A 236 1.56 -14.86 -7.48
CA ILE A 236 1.34 -13.87 -8.56
C ILE A 236 2.58 -13.81 -9.47
N GLU A 237 3.78 -13.82 -8.90
CA GLU A 237 5.04 -13.82 -9.65
C GLU A 237 5.22 -15.07 -10.51
N SER A 238 4.83 -16.23 -10.00
CA SER A 238 4.92 -17.52 -10.72
C SER A 238 3.90 -17.61 -11.84
N ASP A 239 2.64 -17.23 -11.59
CA ASP A 239 1.56 -17.33 -12.58
C ASP A 239 1.57 -16.17 -13.59
N LYS A 240 2.23 -15.05 -13.25
CA LYS A 240 2.32 -13.78 -13.99
C LYS A 240 0.99 -13.05 -14.21
N ALA A 241 -0.12 -13.76 -14.33
CA ALA A 241 -1.47 -13.22 -14.45
C ALA A 241 -2.50 -14.14 -13.76
N ILE A 242 -3.01 -13.71 -12.59
CA ILE A 242 -4.08 -14.40 -11.86
C ILE A 242 -5.41 -13.71 -12.16
N ASN A 243 -6.31 -14.41 -12.84
CA ASN A 243 -7.67 -13.92 -13.11
C ASN A 243 -8.63 -14.46 -12.06
N ASP A 244 -9.31 -13.58 -11.36
CA ASP A 244 -10.12 -13.95 -10.20
C ASP A 244 -11.38 -13.09 -10.06
N PHE A 245 -12.14 -13.37 -8.99
CA PHE A 245 -13.22 -12.55 -8.46
C PHE A 245 -13.03 -12.35 -6.96
N VAL A 246 -13.25 -11.12 -6.51
CA VAL A 246 -13.47 -10.78 -5.10
C VAL A 246 -14.87 -10.21 -4.99
N GLY A 247 -15.75 -10.97 -4.32
CA GLY A 247 -17.19 -10.75 -4.42
C GLY A 247 -17.68 -10.85 -5.86
N LEU A 248 -18.29 -9.78 -6.36
CA LEU A 248 -18.75 -9.67 -7.74
C LEU A 248 -17.76 -8.95 -8.65
N THR A 249 -16.67 -8.42 -8.11
CA THR A 249 -15.71 -7.60 -8.86
C THR A 249 -14.69 -8.50 -9.56
N PRO A 250 -14.67 -8.55 -10.90
CA PRO A 250 -13.69 -9.32 -11.65
C PRO A 250 -12.36 -8.58 -11.68
N ILE A 251 -11.32 -9.24 -11.19
CA ILE A 251 -9.98 -8.67 -11.09
C ILE A 251 -8.95 -9.54 -11.84
N VAL A 252 -7.85 -8.91 -12.23
CA VAL A 252 -6.61 -9.59 -12.61
C VAL A 252 -5.47 -9.04 -11.75
N LEU A 253 -4.69 -9.93 -11.13
CA LEU A 253 -3.39 -9.60 -10.54
C LEU A 253 -2.29 -9.93 -11.55
N ILE A 254 -1.32 -9.03 -11.72
CA ILE A 254 -0.25 -9.15 -12.71
C ILE A 254 1.07 -8.83 -12.03
N SER A 255 2.11 -9.60 -12.37
CA SER A 255 3.49 -9.34 -11.92
C SER A 255 4.47 -9.57 -13.07
N GLU A 256 5.00 -8.48 -13.64
CA GLU A 256 6.07 -8.54 -14.65
C GLU A 256 7.47 -8.37 -14.05
N HIS A 257 7.55 -7.85 -12.82
CA HIS A 257 8.78 -7.56 -12.10
C HIS A 257 8.77 -8.27 -10.75
N ASP A 258 9.93 -8.77 -10.33
CA ASP A 258 10.10 -9.41 -9.03
C ASP A 258 9.72 -8.42 -7.90
N GLN A 259 9.08 -8.95 -6.85
CA GLN A 259 8.61 -8.23 -5.67
C GLN A 259 7.58 -7.13 -5.95
N ASN A 260 7.01 -7.09 -7.16
CA ASN A 260 5.98 -6.15 -7.58
C ASN A 260 4.75 -6.88 -8.10
N SER A 261 3.58 -6.35 -7.78
CA SER A 261 2.30 -6.85 -8.23
C SER A 261 1.34 -5.68 -8.42
N ARG A 262 0.52 -5.76 -9.45
CA ARG A 262 -0.55 -4.80 -9.73
C ARG A 262 -1.88 -5.53 -9.85
N ILE A 263 -2.96 -4.84 -9.53
CA ILE A 263 -4.32 -5.36 -9.68
C ILE A 263 -5.14 -4.41 -10.55
N PHE A 264 -5.97 -4.98 -11.41
CA PHE A 264 -6.84 -4.23 -12.30
C PHE A 264 -8.24 -4.84 -12.33
N GLN A 265 -9.27 -3.99 -12.49
CA GLN A 265 -10.57 -4.49 -12.93
C GLN A 265 -10.46 -4.98 -14.39
N ARG A 266 -10.91 -6.20 -14.64
CA ARG A 266 -10.81 -6.83 -15.97
C ARG A 266 -12.11 -6.80 -16.78
N THR A 267 -13.03 -5.91 -16.43
CA THR A 267 -14.18 -5.56 -17.29
C THR A 267 -13.88 -4.28 -18.04
N VAL A 268 -13.81 -4.36 -19.37
CA VAL A 268 -13.53 -3.21 -20.24
C VAL A 268 -14.65 -3.09 -21.26
N ASP A 269 -15.28 -1.93 -21.36
CA ASP A 269 -16.39 -1.66 -22.28
C ASP A 269 -17.50 -2.72 -22.23
N GLY A 270 -17.83 -3.17 -21.01
CA GLY A 270 -18.85 -4.19 -20.75
C GLY A 270 -18.46 -5.62 -21.09
N LYS A 271 -17.21 -5.88 -21.49
CA LYS A 271 -16.68 -7.21 -21.74
C LYS A 271 -15.79 -7.65 -20.58
N LEU A 272 -16.10 -8.82 -20.04
CA LEU A 272 -15.23 -9.50 -19.10
C LEU A 272 -14.06 -10.13 -19.86
N LEU A 273 -12.83 -9.68 -19.57
CA LEU A 273 -11.62 -10.17 -20.20
C LEU A 273 -10.92 -11.19 -19.30
N ARG A 274 -10.25 -12.17 -19.91
CA ARG A 274 -9.31 -13.08 -19.26
C ARG A 274 -7.92 -12.82 -19.82
N PHE A 275 -7.01 -12.43 -18.95
CA PHE A 275 -5.63 -12.13 -19.29
C PHE A 275 -4.72 -13.35 -19.19
N LEU A 276 -3.76 -13.42 -20.10
CA LEU A 276 -2.71 -14.42 -20.16
C LEU A 276 -1.39 -13.68 -20.32
N TYR A 277 -0.32 -14.22 -19.73
CA TYR A 277 1.02 -13.75 -19.98
C TYR A 277 1.70 -14.73 -20.94
N ASP A 278 1.96 -14.29 -22.17
CA ASP A 278 2.50 -15.11 -23.26
C ASP A 278 3.65 -14.38 -23.95
N ASP A 279 4.79 -15.07 -24.11
CA ASP A 279 6.02 -14.53 -24.72
C ASP A 279 6.44 -13.13 -24.23
N GLY A 280 6.32 -12.89 -22.92
CA GLY A 280 6.67 -11.61 -22.30
C GLY A 280 5.65 -10.48 -22.51
N MET A 281 4.43 -10.82 -22.96
CA MET A 281 3.36 -9.87 -23.22
C MET A 281 2.07 -10.26 -22.51
N LEU A 282 1.37 -9.26 -21.98
CA LEU A 282 0.01 -9.44 -21.45
C LEU A 282 -1.01 -9.41 -22.60
N VAL A 283 -1.83 -10.45 -22.72
CA VAL A 283 -2.80 -10.62 -23.81
C VAL A 283 -4.15 -11.07 -23.27
N ASP A 284 -5.25 -10.48 -23.72
CA ASP A 284 -6.60 -10.98 -23.36
C ASP A 284 -7.09 -12.07 -24.33
N SER A 285 -7.82 -13.04 -23.80
CA SER A 285 -8.20 -14.24 -24.54
C SER A 285 -9.37 -14.01 -25.50
N GLU A 286 -10.22 -13.02 -25.21
CA GLU A 286 -11.48 -12.73 -25.89
C GLU A 286 -11.28 -11.94 -27.18
N THR A 287 -10.37 -10.95 -27.17
CA THR A 287 -10.11 -10.04 -28.29
C THR A 287 -8.72 -10.19 -28.88
N LYS A 288 -7.81 -10.88 -28.17
CA LYS A 288 -6.40 -11.02 -28.55
C LYS A 288 -5.67 -9.67 -28.61
N SER A 289 -6.15 -8.68 -27.85
CA SER A 289 -5.43 -7.42 -27.69
C SER A 289 -4.23 -7.62 -26.78
N MET A 290 -3.16 -6.89 -27.08
CA MET A 290 -1.94 -6.87 -26.26
C MET A 290 -1.98 -5.63 -25.37
N TRP A 291 -1.46 -5.76 -24.16
CA TRP A 291 -1.57 -4.78 -23.09
C TRP A 291 -0.19 -4.51 -22.48
N THR A 292 0.05 -3.26 -22.07
CA THR A 292 1.23 -2.89 -21.27
C THR A 292 1.04 -3.28 -19.81
N TYR A 293 2.12 -3.25 -19.04
CA TYR A 293 2.08 -3.42 -17.58
C TYR A 293 1.25 -2.35 -16.85
N ASP A 294 1.10 -1.16 -17.44
CA ASP A 294 0.22 -0.09 -16.93
C ASP A 294 -1.26 -0.30 -17.28
N GLY A 295 -1.58 -1.40 -17.97
CA GLY A 295 -2.94 -1.75 -18.34
C GLY A 295 -3.46 -1.01 -19.58
N MET A 296 -2.60 -0.46 -20.43
CA MET A 296 -3.01 0.15 -21.70
C MET A 296 -2.98 -0.90 -22.83
N ALA A 297 -4.08 -1.06 -23.56
CA ALA A 297 -4.09 -1.87 -24.77
C ALA A 297 -3.35 -1.17 -25.91
N ILE A 298 -2.32 -1.82 -26.45
CA ILE A 298 -1.44 -1.29 -27.50
C ILE A 298 -1.75 -1.83 -28.89
N SER A 299 -2.55 -2.90 -28.98
CA SER A 299 -2.91 -3.51 -30.26
C SER A 299 -4.25 -4.25 -30.17
N GLY A 300 -4.77 -4.70 -31.31
CA GLY A 300 -6.01 -5.47 -31.39
C GLY A 300 -7.29 -4.64 -31.18
N PRO A 301 -8.45 -5.29 -31.01
CA PRO A 301 -9.75 -4.63 -30.92
C PRO A 301 -9.93 -3.69 -29.72
N MET A 302 -9.15 -3.84 -28.66
CA MET A 302 -9.16 -2.98 -27.48
C MET A 302 -8.13 -1.85 -27.52
N ALA A 303 -7.38 -1.67 -28.62
CA ALA A 303 -6.31 -0.68 -28.70
C ALA A 303 -6.77 0.73 -28.26
N GLY A 304 -6.04 1.33 -27.31
CA GLY A 304 -6.35 2.62 -26.69
C GLY A 304 -7.20 2.54 -25.42
N SER A 305 -7.80 1.40 -25.09
CA SER A 305 -8.47 1.19 -23.81
C SER A 305 -7.46 1.08 -22.67
N ILE A 306 -7.86 1.49 -21.47
CA ILE A 306 -7.04 1.49 -20.26
C ILE A 306 -7.79 0.72 -19.16
N LEU A 307 -7.10 -0.20 -18.50
CA LEU A 307 -7.62 -0.90 -17.34
C LEU A 307 -7.66 0.01 -16.11
N GLN A 308 -8.71 -0.11 -15.31
CA GLN A 308 -8.77 0.57 -14.03
C GLN A 308 -7.86 -0.15 -13.03
N ARG A 309 -6.74 0.48 -12.66
CA ARG A 309 -5.86 0.03 -11.58
C ARG A 309 -6.56 0.20 -10.23
N MET A 310 -6.57 -0.85 -9.41
CA MET A 310 -7.14 -0.81 -8.06
C MET A 310 -6.01 -0.75 -7.01
N PRO A 311 -6.26 -0.18 -5.82
CA PRO A 311 -5.28 -0.18 -4.74
C PRO A 311 -5.09 -1.62 -4.19
N ILE A 312 -3.89 -1.90 -3.70
CA ILE A 312 -3.51 -3.17 -3.06
C ILE A 312 -2.99 -2.92 -1.65
N HIS A 313 -3.00 -3.96 -0.83
CA HIS A 313 -2.48 -3.95 0.54
C HIS A 313 -1.30 -4.93 0.64
N PRO A 314 -0.09 -4.56 0.16
CA PRO A 314 1.09 -5.37 0.35
C PRO A 314 1.51 -5.34 1.82
N GLY A 315 1.83 -6.50 2.39
CA GLY A 315 2.27 -6.59 3.79
C GLY A 315 2.51 -8.02 4.24
N PHE A 316 2.88 -8.17 5.51
CA PHE A 316 3.04 -9.47 6.13
C PHE A 316 1.69 -10.11 6.49
N TRP A 317 1.59 -11.41 6.25
CA TRP A 317 0.40 -12.22 6.55
C TRP A 317 -0.17 -11.99 7.95
N PHE A 318 0.70 -11.92 8.97
CA PHE A 318 0.25 -11.78 10.35
C PHE A 318 -0.55 -10.48 10.57
N GLU A 319 -0.17 -9.40 9.88
CA GLU A 319 -0.82 -8.11 10.02
C GLU A 319 -2.15 -8.08 9.28
N TRP A 320 -2.17 -8.58 8.03
CA TRP A 320 -3.40 -8.70 7.26
C TRP A 320 -4.49 -9.47 8.01
N VAL A 321 -4.16 -10.64 8.56
CA VAL A 321 -5.10 -11.46 9.34
C VAL A 321 -5.54 -10.78 10.62
N ALA A 322 -4.66 -9.99 11.25
CA ALA A 322 -5.02 -9.28 12.46
C ALA A 322 -6.23 -8.35 12.24
N PHE A 323 -6.35 -7.77 11.04
CA PHE A 323 -7.49 -6.94 10.61
C PHE A 323 -8.59 -7.73 9.90
N HIS A 324 -8.25 -8.80 9.17
CA HIS A 324 -9.15 -9.55 8.31
C HIS A 324 -9.11 -11.06 8.62
N PRO A 325 -9.56 -11.50 9.81
CA PRO A 325 -9.42 -12.89 10.25
C PRO A 325 -10.18 -13.89 9.37
N ASP A 326 -11.29 -13.45 8.75
CA ASP A 326 -12.12 -14.28 7.86
C ASP A 326 -11.64 -14.20 6.39
N THR A 327 -10.43 -13.68 6.13
CA THR A 327 -9.89 -13.54 4.78
C THR A 327 -9.86 -14.86 4.03
N ILE A 328 -10.29 -14.80 2.78
CA ILE A 328 -10.08 -15.87 1.80
C ILE A 328 -8.59 -15.88 1.43
N VAL A 329 -8.00 -17.06 1.25
CA VAL A 329 -6.65 -17.21 0.72
C VAL A 329 -6.76 -17.80 -0.68
N TYR A 330 -6.13 -17.15 -1.66
CA TYR A 330 -6.08 -17.67 -3.02
C TYR A 330 -5.41 -19.05 -3.07
N GLY A 331 -5.94 -19.94 -3.91
CA GLY A 331 -5.41 -21.31 -4.06
C GLY A 331 -5.84 -22.30 -2.98
N GLU A 332 -6.48 -21.85 -1.90
CA GLU A 332 -7.07 -22.73 -0.89
C GLU A 332 -8.56 -22.98 -1.17
N SER A 333 -8.97 -24.24 -1.04
CA SER A 333 -10.35 -24.72 -1.29
C SER A 333 -11.19 -24.78 -0.04
#